data_AF-F0S1J7-F1
#
_entry.id   AF-F0S1J7-F1
#
_cell.length_a   1.000
_cell.length_b   1.000
_cell.length_c   1.000
_cell.angle_alpha   90.00
_cell.angle_beta   90.00
_cell.angle_gamma   90.00
#
_symmetry.space_group_name_H-M   'P 1'
#
loop_
_entity.id
_entity.type
_entity.pdbx_description
1 polymer ?
#
loop_
_entity_poly.entity_id
_entity_poly.type
_entity_poly.pdbx_seq_one_letter_code
_entity_poly.pdbx_strand_id
1 'polypeptide(L)'
;MGFKIVPTTIFIKKIKKLKKKYPRILADLDTLVSTLEKDPRKGIHIGKSLYKIRLKSSDLNKGKSGSFRVIYYVVFEDGTVYLLTIYFKGKRGNIAWKEIEELLKELEREAVNGER
;
A
#
# COMPACT_ATOMS: atom_id res chain seq x y z
N MET A 1 -10.86 -18.46 4.55
CA MET A 1 -11.22 -17.05 4.78
C MET A 1 -10.00 -16.21 4.47
N GLY A 2 -10.15 -15.21 3.61
CA GLY A 2 -9.08 -14.28 3.23
C GLY A 2 -9.41 -12.86 3.69
N PHE A 3 -8.43 -11.97 3.67
CA PHE A 3 -8.60 -10.57 3.98
C PHE A 3 -9.17 -9.80 2.80
N LYS A 4 -10.10 -8.87 3.04
CA LYS A 4 -10.59 -7.91 2.05
C LYS A 4 -9.54 -6.83 1.84
N ILE A 5 -9.14 -6.58 0.60
CA ILE A 5 -8.20 -5.49 0.27
C ILE A 5 -8.97 -4.26 -0.20
N VAL A 6 -8.75 -3.12 0.46
CA VAL A 6 -9.40 -1.84 0.14
C VAL A 6 -8.35 -0.77 -0.12
N PRO A 7 -8.22 -0.25 -1.35
CA PRO A 7 -7.31 0.87 -1.62
C PRO A 7 -7.93 2.19 -1.17
N THR A 8 -7.17 3.04 -0.46
CA THR A 8 -7.63 4.39 -0.09
C THR A 8 -7.63 5.33 -1.29
N THR A 9 -8.33 6.45 -1.15
CA THR A 9 -8.36 7.48 -2.20
C THR A 9 -6.95 8.01 -2.53
N ILE A 10 -6.11 8.18 -1.52
CA ILE A 10 -4.71 8.60 -1.66
C ILE A 10 -3.92 7.58 -2.47
N PHE A 11 -4.08 6.30 -2.16
CA PHE A 11 -3.40 5.21 -2.85
C PHE A 11 -3.78 5.18 -4.32
N ILE A 12 -5.08 5.26 -4.64
CA ILE A 12 -5.60 5.31 -6.01
C ILE A 12 -5.01 6.51 -6.77
N LYS A 13 -5.00 7.70 -6.17
CA LYS A 13 -4.41 8.91 -6.77
C LYS A 13 -2.92 8.72 -7.09
N LYS A 14 -2.16 8.09 -6.19
CA LYS A 14 -0.73 7.79 -6.41
C LYS A 14 -0.53 6.76 -7.51
N ILE A 15 -1.32 5.70 -7.55
CA ILE A 15 -1.26 4.69 -8.63
C ILE A 15 -1.55 5.32 -10.00
N LYS A 16 -2.57 6.17 -10.11
CA LYS A 16 -2.86 6.90 -11.36
C LYS A 16 -1.65 7.71 -11.86
N LYS A 17 -0.92 8.37 -10.95
CA LYS A 17 0.31 9.10 -11.28
C LYS A 17 1.44 8.15 -11.69
N LEU A 18 1.65 7.06 -10.95
CA LEU A 18 2.70 6.09 -11.21
C LEU A 18 2.48 5.31 -12.52
N LYS A 19 1.23 4.98 -12.86
CA LYS A 19 0.86 4.26 -14.09
C LYS A 19 1.37 4.96 -15.36
N LYS A 20 1.49 6.30 -15.34
CA LYS A 20 2.04 7.07 -16.47
C LYS A 20 3.49 6.71 -16.79
N LYS A 21 4.27 6.35 -15.77
CA LYS A 21 5.70 5.99 -15.91
C LYS A 21 5.93 4.47 -15.84
N TYR A 22 5.07 3.75 -15.13
CA TYR A 22 5.18 2.33 -14.86
C TYR A 22 3.86 1.66 -15.28
N PRO A 23 3.67 1.38 -16.58
CA PRO A 23 2.39 0.89 -17.11
C PRO A 23 1.97 -0.47 -16.54
N ARG A 24 2.91 -1.31 -16.08
CA ARG A 24 2.64 -2.64 -15.50
C ARG A 24 2.39 -2.61 -13.99
N ILE A 25 2.38 -1.44 -13.35
CA ILE A 25 2.17 -1.33 -11.90
C ILE A 25 0.88 -1.98 -11.40
N LEU A 26 -0.17 -2.04 -12.23
CA LEU A 26 -1.42 -2.71 -11.88
C LEU A 26 -1.25 -4.23 -11.81
N ALA A 27 -0.59 -4.84 -12.81
CA ALA A 27 -0.29 -6.27 -12.80
C ALA A 27 0.66 -6.65 -11.66
N ASP A 28 1.63 -5.78 -11.35
CA ASP A 28 2.50 -5.94 -10.19
C ASP A 28 1.68 -5.94 -8.89
N LEU A 29 0.69 -5.05 -8.78
CA LEU A 29 -0.20 -4.96 -7.62
C LEU A 29 -1.11 -6.18 -7.46
N ASP A 30 -1.60 -6.78 -8.54
CA ASP A 30 -2.46 -7.97 -8.45
C ASP A 30 -1.75 -9.10 -7.68
N THR A 31 -0.45 -9.29 -7.95
CA THR A 31 0.38 -10.26 -7.21
C THR A 31 0.47 -9.91 -5.72
N LEU A 32 0.56 -8.62 -5.39
CA LEU A 32 0.58 -8.15 -4.01
C LEU A 32 -0.78 -8.36 -3.33
N VAL A 33 -1.88 -8.05 -4.01
CA VAL A 33 -3.25 -8.24 -3.51
C VAL A 33 -3.46 -9.71 -3.13
N SER A 34 -3.19 -10.65 -4.05
CA SER A 34 -3.32 -12.09 -3.75
C SER A 34 -2.42 -12.56 -2.61
N THR A 35 -1.31 -11.87 -2.36
CA THR A 35 -0.43 -12.15 -1.23
C THR A 35 -1.05 -11.70 0.08
N LEU A 36 -1.57 -10.47 0.12
CA LEU A 36 -2.16 -9.85 1.32
C LEU A 36 -3.53 -10.43 1.67
N GLU A 37 -4.31 -10.87 0.68
CA GLU A 37 -5.59 -11.57 0.88
C GLU A 37 -5.39 -12.86 1.67
N LYS A 38 -4.25 -13.54 1.48
CA LYS A 38 -3.93 -14.79 2.19
C LYS A 38 -3.30 -14.53 3.55
N ASP A 39 -2.35 -13.61 3.61
CA ASP A 39 -1.64 -13.28 4.84
C ASP A 39 -1.14 -11.83 4.83
N PRO A 40 -1.82 -10.92 5.53
CA PRO A 40 -1.40 -9.53 5.63
C PRO A 40 -0.18 -9.34 6.53
N ARG A 41 0.32 -10.37 7.22
CA ARG A 41 1.54 -10.29 8.04
C ARG A 41 2.83 -10.52 7.22
N LYS A 42 2.73 -10.78 5.92
CA LYS A 42 3.91 -10.92 5.04
C LYS A 42 4.70 -9.63 4.82
N GLY A 43 4.16 -8.49 5.21
CA GLY A 43 4.90 -7.23 5.29
C GLY A 43 5.73 -7.12 6.57
N ILE A 44 6.62 -6.13 6.60
CA ILE A 44 7.33 -5.76 7.83
C ILE A 44 6.40 -4.93 8.68
N HIS A 45 6.08 -5.39 9.89
CA HIS A 45 5.32 -4.60 10.86
C HIS A 45 6.12 -3.35 11.26
N ILE A 46 5.47 -2.19 11.23
CA ILE A 46 6.08 -0.89 11.55
C ILE A 46 5.37 -0.18 12.72
N GLY A 47 4.47 -0.88 13.44
CA GLY A 47 3.74 -0.38 14.61
C GLY A 47 2.28 -0.05 14.33
N LYS A 48 1.42 -0.04 15.36
CA LYS A 48 -0.03 0.30 15.28
C LYS A 48 -0.77 -0.42 14.13
N SER A 49 -0.57 -1.73 13.97
CA SER A 49 -1.17 -2.54 12.88
C SER A 49 -0.83 -2.07 11.45
N LEU A 50 0.22 -1.25 11.31
CA LEU A 50 0.76 -0.84 10.03
C LEU A 50 1.87 -1.79 9.61
N TYR A 51 1.88 -2.07 8.32
CA TYR A 51 2.85 -2.94 7.70
C TYR A 51 3.39 -2.28 6.43
N LYS A 52 4.60 -2.70 6.07
CA LYS A 52 5.30 -2.22 4.88
C LYS A 52 5.82 -3.40 4.08
N ILE A 53 5.43 -3.46 2.82
CA ILE A 53 5.82 -4.54 1.92
C ILE A 53 6.48 -4.00 0.66
N ARG A 54 7.42 -4.79 0.14
CA ARG A 54 8.11 -4.48 -1.10
C ARG A 54 7.26 -4.95 -2.27
N LEU A 55 6.91 -4.03 -3.15
CA LEU A 55 6.34 -4.33 -4.45
C LEU A 55 7.49 -4.32 -5.47
N LYS A 56 7.81 -5.50 -6.01
CA LYS A 56 8.70 -5.61 -7.17
C LYS A 56 7.96 -5.03 -8.37
N SER A 57 8.66 -4.26 -9.21
CA SER A 57 8.06 -3.75 -10.43
C SER A 57 8.63 -4.46 -11.63
N SER A 58 7.74 -4.98 -12.48
CA SER A 58 8.13 -5.63 -13.72
C SER A 58 8.70 -4.64 -14.74
N ASP A 59 8.35 -3.35 -14.64
CA ASP A 59 8.84 -2.27 -15.50
C ASP A 59 10.33 -1.91 -15.29
N LEU A 60 10.97 -2.47 -14.27
CA LEU A 60 12.36 -2.17 -13.93
C LEU A 60 13.24 -3.38 -14.25
N ASN A 61 13.92 -3.33 -15.39
CA ASN A 61 14.90 -4.34 -15.78
C ASN A 61 16.25 -4.09 -15.08
N LYS A 62 16.89 -5.19 -14.65
CA LYS A 62 18.24 -5.30 -14.06
C LYS A 62 18.34 -4.93 -12.57
N GLY A 63 19.06 -5.79 -11.85
CA GLY A 63 19.15 -5.82 -10.39
C GLY A 63 19.58 -4.49 -9.77
N LYS A 64 19.01 -4.22 -8.58
CA LYS A 64 19.33 -3.11 -7.66
C LYS A 64 19.10 -1.74 -8.32
N SER A 65 17.97 -1.06 -8.15
CA SER A 65 17.77 -0.17 -6.98
C SER A 65 16.38 0.49 -6.97
N GLY A 66 15.40 -0.08 -7.69
CA GLY A 66 14.07 0.49 -7.77
C GLY A 66 12.99 -0.51 -7.35
N SER A 67 12.47 -0.38 -6.14
CA SER A 67 11.25 -1.07 -5.77
C SER A 67 10.29 -0.10 -5.13
N PHE A 68 9.00 -0.36 -5.35
CA PHE A 68 7.97 0.35 -4.62
C PHE A 68 7.89 -0.22 -3.21
N ARG A 69 7.54 0.65 -2.27
CA ARG A 69 7.08 0.28 -0.94
C ARG A 69 5.61 0.62 -0.87
N VAL A 70 4.82 -0.36 -0.46
CA VAL A 70 3.42 -0.18 -0.11
C VAL A 70 3.36 -0.19 1.41
N ILE A 71 2.65 0.79 1.96
CA ILE A 71 2.28 0.83 3.36
C ILE A 71 0.79 0.59 3.44
N TYR A 72 0.41 -0.31 4.33
CA TYR A 72 -0.97 -0.71 4.52
C TYR A 72 -1.28 -0.86 6.01
N TYR A 73 -2.55 -0.70 6.35
CA TYR A 73 -3.10 -0.85 7.69
C TYR A 73 -4.00 -2.08 7.73
N VAL A 74 -3.90 -2.88 8.78
CA VAL A 74 -4.64 -4.14 8.91
C VAL A 74 -5.61 -4.05 10.07
N VAL A 75 -6.90 -4.25 9.79
CA VAL A 75 -7.96 -4.41 10.79
C VAL A 75 -8.25 -5.90 10.87
N PHE A 76 -7.69 -6.56 11.88
CA PHE A 76 -7.81 -8.02 12.03
C PHE A 76 -9.23 -8.46 12.41
N GLU A 77 -9.95 -7.63 13.16
CA GLU A 77 -11.33 -7.88 13.59
C GLU A 77 -12.27 -8.01 12.39
N ASP A 78 -12.16 -7.08 11.44
CA ASP A 78 -12.98 -7.05 10.21
C ASP A 78 -12.35 -7.81 9.03
N GLY A 79 -11.20 -8.46 9.24
CA GLY A 79 -10.44 -9.11 8.18
C GLY A 79 -10.14 -8.19 7.00
N THR A 80 -9.87 -6.90 7.24
CA THR A 80 -9.72 -5.89 6.18
C THR A 80 -8.32 -5.28 6.15
N VAL A 81 -7.78 -5.07 4.95
CA VAL A 81 -6.48 -4.46 4.70
C VAL A 81 -6.66 -3.21 3.87
N TYR A 82 -6.28 -2.07 4.43
CA TYR A 82 -6.33 -0.77 3.76
C TYR A 82 -4.97 -0.42 3.16
N LEU A 83 -4.89 -0.31 1.84
CA LEU A 83 -3.67 0.16 1.17
C LEU A 83 -3.58 1.68 1.30
N LEU A 84 -2.70 2.19 2.15
CA LEU A 84 -2.63 3.61 2.49
C LEU A 84 -1.86 4.42 1.44
N THR A 85 -0.67 3.94 1.08
CA THR A 85 0.21 4.69 0.17
C THR A 85 1.23 3.79 -0.52
N ILE A 86 1.73 4.27 -1.66
CA ILE A 86 2.81 3.66 -2.43
C ILE A 86 3.85 4.71 -2.79
N TYR A 87 5.14 4.35 -2.70
CA TYR A 87 6.23 5.23 -3.10
C TYR A 87 7.44 4.45 -3.62
N PHE A 88 8.22 5.10 -4.47
CA PHE A 88 9.44 4.54 -5.04
C PHE A 88 10.65 4.84 -4.15
N LYS A 89 11.31 3.81 -3.61
CA LYS A 89 12.45 4.00 -2.69
C LYS A 89 13.66 4.66 -3.35
N GLY A 90 13.83 4.50 -4.67
CA GLY A 90 14.96 5.09 -5.39
C GLY A 90 14.89 6.61 -5.53
N LYS A 91 13.73 7.24 -5.26
CA LYS A 91 13.54 8.70 -5.27
C LYS A 91 13.16 9.28 -3.92
N ARG A 92 12.69 8.44 -2.99
CA ARG A 92 12.20 8.87 -1.68
C ARG A 92 12.78 7.96 -0.61
N GLY A 93 13.33 8.57 0.45
CA GLY A 93 13.79 7.88 1.64
C GLY A 93 12.67 7.16 2.39
N ASN A 94 12.91 6.80 3.65
CA ASN A 94 11.84 6.27 4.49
C ASN A 94 10.74 7.34 4.67
N ILE A 95 9.48 6.91 4.63
CA ILE A 95 8.37 7.78 4.99
C ILE A 95 8.51 8.15 6.48
N ALA A 96 8.26 9.42 6.82
CA ALA A 96 8.27 9.85 8.22
C ALA A 96 7.02 9.36 8.94
N TRP A 97 7.12 9.10 10.25
CA TRP A 97 5.99 8.64 11.04
C TRP A 97 4.79 9.60 11.00
N LYS A 98 5.07 10.91 11.04
CA LYS A 98 4.06 11.97 10.92
C LYS A 98 3.20 11.84 9.66
N GLU A 99 3.82 11.53 8.52
CA GLU A 99 3.07 11.33 7.27
C GLU A 99 2.19 10.07 7.34
N ILE A 100 2.61 9.01 8.03
CA ILE A 100 1.77 7.83 8.24
C ILE A 100 0.56 8.17 9.12
N GLU A 101 0.74 8.96 10.16
CA GLU A 101 -0.36 9.41 11.02
C GLU A 101 -1.37 10.28 10.25
N GLU A 102 -0.91 11.11 9.33
CA GLU A 102 -1.79 11.87 8.42
C GLU A 102 -2.59 10.93 7.50
N LEU A 103 -1.96 9.89 6.93
CA LEU A 103 -2.65 8.89 6.11
C LEU A 103 -3.72 8.13 6.90
N LEU A 104 -3.48 7.83 8.18
CA LEU A 104 -4.46 7.19 9.05
C LEU A 104 -5.65 8.09 9.35
N LYS A 105 -5.41 9.37 9.64
CA LYS A 105 -6.49 10.36 9.84
C LYS A 105 -7.34 10.54 8.58
N GLU A 106 -6.72 10.51 7.39
CA GLU A 106 -7.47 10.54 6.13
C GLU A 106 -8.31 9.26 5.95
N LEU A 107 -7.77 8.09 6.28
CA LEU A 107 -8.54 6.84 6.26
C LEU A 107 -9.77 6.90 7.18
N GLU A 108 -9.60 7.38 8.42
CA GLU A 108 -10.70 7.55 9.38
C GLU A 108 -11.79 8.48 8.83
N ARG A 109 -11.39 9.60 8.20
CA ARG A 109 -12.33 10.51 7.53
C ARG A 109 -13.05 9.86 6.35
N GLU A 110 -12.36 9.04 5.55
CA GLU A 110 -12.98 8.30 4.45
C GLU A 110 -14.01 7.29 4.97
N ALA A 111 -13.73 6.59 6.06
CA ALA A 111 -14.67 5.65 6.68
C ALA A 111 -15.94 6.35 7.19
N VAL A 112 -15.80 7.48 7.92
CA VAL A 112 -16.94 8.26 8.44
C VAL A 112 -17.83 8.82 7.33
N ASN A 113 -17.25 9.20 6.19
CA ASN A 113 -18.01 9.75 5.07
C ASN A 113 -18.65 8.68 4.18
N GLY A 114 -18.20 7.41 4.25
CA GLY A 114 -18.75 6.30 3.48
C GLY A 114 -20.00 5.65 4.10
N GLU A 115 -20.32 5.97 5.35
CA GLU A 115 -21.51 5.49 6.07
C GLU A 115 -22.72 6.46 5.97
N ARG A 116 -22.64 7.46 5.08
CA ARG A 116 -23.70 8.45 4.83
C ARG A 116 -24.35 8.30 3.46
#